data_AF-A0A3D0R3M3-F1
#
_entry.id   AF-A0A3D0R3M3-F1
#
_cell.length_a   1.000
_cell.length_b   1.000
_cell.length_c   1.000
_cell.angle_alpha   90.00
_cell.angle_beta   90.00
_cell.angle_gamma   90.00
#
_symmetry.space_group_name_H-M   'P 1'
#
loop_
_entity.id
_entity.type
_entity.pdbx_description
1 polymer ?
#
loop_
_entity_poly.entity_id
_entity_poly.type
_entity_poly.pdbx_seq_one_letter_code
_entity_poly.pdbx_strand_id
1 'polypeptide(L)' 'MDNTTYGQWMSTDEPGLTVRRGPEGLICLSTPAGECVTLRNLLEPIASGQADGHGALGALTAQQARSALQALRSV' A
#
# COMPACT_ATOMS: atom_id res chain seq x y z
N MET A 1 -12.86 -12.19 16.06
CA MET A 1 -12.27 -10.92 15.57
C MET A 1 -13.08 -10.50 14.36
N ASP A 2 -13.93 -9.50 14.54
CA ASP A 2 -14.80 -8.95 13.51
C ASP A 2 -13.96 -8.33 12.39
N ASN A 3 -14.01 -8.97 11.21
CA ASN A 3 -13.24 -8.60 10.04
C ASN A 3 -13.95 -7.48 9.23
N THR A 4 -14.57 -6.53 9.92
CA THR A 4 -15.36 -5.42 9.32
C THR A 4 -14.60 -4.09 9.31
N THR A 5 -13.48 -3.99 10.01
CA THR A 5 -12.69 -2.74 10.11
C THR A 5 -11.80 -2.49 8.90
N TYR A 6 -11.45 -3.54 8.15
CA TYR A 6 -10.60 -3.44 6.96
C TYR A 6 -11.41 -3.79 5.71
N GLY A 7 -11.19 -3.04 4.63
CA GLY A 7 -11.74 -3.33 3.32
C GLY A 7 -11.15 -4.61 2.71
N GLN A 8 -11.71 -5.01 1.58
CA GLN A 8 -11.23 -6.17 0.81
C GLN A 8 -9.82 -5.92 0.26
N TRP A 9 -9.02 -6.99 0.21
CA TRP A 9 -7.75 -7.00 -0.51
C TRP A 9 -7.97 -6.86 -2.02
N MET A 10 -7.27 -5.90 -2.61
CA MET A 10 -7.25 -5.59 -4.03
C MET A 10 -5.90 -6.00 -4.60
N SER A 11 -5.92 -6.75 -5.70
CA SER A 11 -4.71 -7.00 -6.48
C SER A 11 -4.23 -5.70 -7.12
N THR A 12 -2.92 -5.59 -7.28
CA THR A 12 -2.30 -4.51 -8.04
C THR A 12 -1.67 -5.05 -9.31
N ASP A 13 -1.23 -4.17 -10.21
CA ASP A 13 -0.49 -4.55 -11.41
C ASP A 13 0.93 -5.09 -11.09
N GLU A 14 1.41 -4.91 -9.85
CA GLU A 14 2.67 -5.50 -9.40
C GLU A 14 2.44 -6.93 -8.86
N PRO A 15 3.17 -7.93 -9.38
CA PRO A 15 3.01 -9.31 -8.97
C PRO A 15 3.38 -9.50 -7.49
N GLY A 16 2.47 -10.13 -6.74
CA GLY A 16 2.66 -10.36 -5.31
C GLY A 16 2.41 -9.15 -4.43
N LEU A 17 1.99 -8.00 -5.00
CA LEU A 17 1.53 -6.84 -4.25
C LEU A 17 0.00 -6.82 -4.22
N THR A 18 -0.56 -6.84 -3.00
CA THR A 18 -1.98 -6.58 -2.76
C THR A 18 -2.14 -5.43 -1.78
N VAL A 19 -3.24 -4.71 -1.88
CA VAL A 19 -3.52 -3.51 -1.07
C VAL A 19 -4.95 -3.52 -0.56
N ARG A 20 -5.17 -2.98 0.64
CA ARG A 20 -6.53 -2.71 1.14
C ARG A 20 -6.60 -1.40 1.89
N ARG A 21 -7.78 -0.80 1.94
CA ARG A 21 -8.08 0.35 2.79
C ARG A 21 -8.38 -0.16 4.21
N GLY A 22 -7.72 0.43 5.19
CA GLY A 22 -8.04 0.30 6.60
C GLY A 22 -8.87 1.47 7.11
N PRO A 23 -9.20 1.46 8.42
CA PRO A 23 -9.91 2.57 9.05
C PRO A 23 -9.05 3.85 9.01
N GLU A 24 -9.69 5.01 9.15
CA GLU A 24 -8.99 6.30 9.30
C GLU A 24 -8.03 6.65 8.16
N GLY A 25 -8.24 6.08 6.97
CA GLY A 25 -7.39 6.34 5.80
C GLY A 25 -6.08 5.54 5.78
N LEU A 26 -5.94 4.55 6.67
CA LEU A 26 -4.84 3.59 6.61
C LEU A 26 -4.88 2.77 5.33
N ILE A 27 -3.70 2.35 4.90
CA ILE A 27 -3.49 1.47 3.76
C ILE A 27 -2.64 0.31 4.25
N CYS A 28 -3.14 -0.91 4.08
CA CYS A 28 -2.33 -2.11 4.27
C CYS A 28 -1.81 -2.57 2.91
N LEU A 29 -0.52 -2.86 2.85
CA LEU A 29 0.15 -3.44 1.70
C LEU A 29 0.67 -4.81 2.10
N SER A 30 0.37 -5.83 1.31
CA SER A 30 1.00 -7.13 1.44
C SER A 30 1.93 -7.31 0.25
N THR A 31 3.22 -7.45 0.55
CA THR A 31 4.29 -7.71 -0.43
C THR A 31 4.89 -9.10 -0.17
N PRO A 32 5.67 -9.67 -1.09
CA PRO A 32 6.39 -10.92 -0.84
C PRO A 32 7.40 -10.83 0.32
N ALA A 33 7.86 -9.62 0.64
CA ALA A 33 8.77 -9.37 1.76
C ALA A 33 8.04 -9.25 3.12
N GLY A 34 6.71 -9.13 3.11
CA GLY A 34 5.88 -8.99 4.29
C GLY A 34 4.75 -7.96 4.12
N GLU A 35 3.92 -7.89 5.15
CA GLU A 35 2.84 -6.91 5.25
C GLU A 35 3.33 -5.63 5.93
N CYS A 36 2.89 -4.48 5.44
CA CYS A 36 3.11 -3.19 6.08
C CYS A 36 1.85 -2.34 6.06
N VAL A 37 1.76 -1.42 7.02
CA VAL A 37 0.67 -0.47 7.15
C VAL A 37 1.23 0.93 7.02
N THR A 38 0.56 1.77 6.24
CA THR A 38 0.98 3.14 5.96
C THR A 38 -0.23 4.04 5.72
N LEU A 39 0.04 5.32 5.49
CA LEU A 39 -0.94 6.32 5.11
C LEU A 39 -0.72 6.72 3.65
N ARG A 40 -1.79 7.18 2.99
CA ARG A 40 -1.73 7.62 1.59
C ARG A 40 -0.68 8.71 1.36
N ASN A 41 -0.62 9.70 2.25
CA ASN A 41 0.31 10.82 2.16
C ASN A 41 1.79 10.42 2.27
N LEU A 42 2.09 9.24 2.83
CA LEU A 42 3.45 8.68 2.89
C LEU A 42 3.78 7.85 1.64
N LEU A 43 2.76 7.24 1.02
CA LEU A 43 2.89 6.49 -0.23
C LEU A 43 3.11 7.38 -1.45
N GLU A 44 2.42 8.53 -1.51
CA GLU A 44 2.50 9.49 -2.62
C GLU A 44 3.92 9.96 -2.96
N PRO A 45 4.75 10.42 -2.00
CA PRO A 45 6.13 10.84 -2.29
C PRO A 45 7.04 9.67 -2.69
N ILE A 46 6.76 8.45 -2.21
CA ILE A 46 7.50 7.25 -2.65
C ILE A 46 7.12 6.90 -4.10
N ALA A 47 5.84 6.96 -4.42
CA ALA A 47 5.33 6.71 -5.77
C ALA A 47 5.89 7.68 -6.81
N SER A 48 6.07 8.95 -6.45
CA SER A 48 6.68 9.98 -7.30
C SER A 48 8.21 9.92 -7.33
N GLY A 49 8.85 9.06 -6.52
CA GLY A 49 10.30 9.00 -6.38
C GLY A 49 10.91 10.22 -5.68
N GLN A 50 10.10 10.99 -4.95
CA GLN A 50 10.52 12.16 -4.19
C GLN A 50 11.04 11.79 -2.79
N ALA A 51 10.69 10.62 -2.27
CA ALA A 51 11.18 10.10 -1.01
C ALA A 51 11.40 8.58 -1.10
N ASP A 52 12.39 8.09 -0.37
CA ASP A 52 12.54 6.66 -0.13
C ASP A 52 11.66 6.23 1.04
N GLY A 53 11.16 5.00 1.00
CA GLY A 53 10.46 4.42 2.14
C GLY A 53 11.37 4.32 3.37
N HIS A 54 10.78 4.45 4.56
CA HIS A 54 11.50 4.27 5.83
C HIS A 54 10.83 3.20 6.69
N GLY A 55 11.63 2.48 7.50
CA GLY A 55 11.15 1.40 8.36
C GLY A 55 10.48 0.29 7.53
N ALA A 56 9.22 -0.01 7.85
CA ALA A 56 8.44 -1.04 7.16
C ALA A 56 8.19 -0.75 5.66
N LEU A 57 8.37 0.52 5.23
CA LEU A 57 8.27 0.91 3.83
C LEU A 57 9.62 0.90 3.11
N GLY A 58 10.74 0.66 3.79
CA GLY A 58 12.08 0.73 3.20
C GLY A 58 12.32 -0.27 2.06
N ALA A 59 11.58 -1.38 2.05
CA ALA A 59 11.61 -2.36 0.96
C ALA A 59 10.64 -2.02 -0.18
N LEU A 60 9.79 -1.01 -0.02
CA LEU A 60 8.78 -0.64 -1.00
C LEU A 60 9.41 0.21 -2.10
N THR A 61 9.30 -0.25 -3.33
CA THR A 61 9.77 0.50 -4.49
C THR A 61 8.76 1.58 -4.90
N ALA A 62 9.23 2.61 -5.61
CA ALA A 62 8.36 3.63 -6.21
C ALA A 62 7.30 3.04 -7.14
N GLN A 63 7.63 1.96 -7.85
CA GLN A 63 6.70 1.25 -8.73
C GLN A 63 5.59 0.56 -7.93
N GLN A 64 5.94 -0.17 -6.86
CA GLN A 64 4.96 -0.79 -5.97
C GLN A 64 4.06 0.26 -5.31
N ALA A 65 4.62 1.39 -4.88
CA ALA A 65 3.84 2.51 -4.34
C ALA A 65 2.84 3.06 -5.36
N ARG A 66 3.25 3.22 -6.63
CA ARG A 66 2.35 3.64 -7.71
C ARG A 66 1.22 2.64 -7.95
N SER A 67 1.54 1.35 -8.09
CA SER A 67 0.55 0.31 -8.34
C SER A 67 -0.46 0.19 -7.18
N ALA A 68 0.00 0.33 -5.93
CA ALA A 68 -0.87 0.39 -4.76
C ALA A 68 -1.83 1.59 -4.81
N LEU A 69 -1.33 2.79 -5.11
CA LEU A 69 -2.15 3.99 -5.22
C LEU A 69 -3.15 3.90 -6.38
N GLN A 70 -2.77 3.30 -7.51
CA GLN A 70 -3.66 3.08 -8.65
C GLN A 70 -4.79 2.12 -8.31
N ALA A 71 -4.50 0.96 -7.70
CA ALA A 71 -5.52 0.02 -7.26
C ALA A 71 -6.50 0.68 -6.27
N LEU A 72 -5.99 1.56 -5.41
CA LEU A 72 -6.81 2.36 -4.48
C LEU A 72 -7.60 3.50 -5.13
N ARG A 73 -7.42 3.82 -6.41
CA ARG A 73 -8.23 4.83 -7.13
C ARG A 73 -9.33 4.19 -7.97
N SER A 74 -9.16 2.92 -8.35
CA SER A 74 -10.09 2.16 -9.20
C SER A 74 -11.30 1.59 -8.45
N VAL A 75 -11.47 1.94 -7.17
CA VAL A 75 -12.58 1.52 -6.28
C VAL A 75 -13.20 2.73 -5.61
#